data_AF-A0A444JB26-F1
#
_entry.id   AF-A0A444JB26-F1
#
_cell.length_a   1.000
_cell.length_b   1.000
_cell.length_c   1.000
_cell.angle_alpha   90.00
_cell.angle_beta   90.00
_cell.angle_gamma   90.00
#
_symmetry.space_group_name_H-M   'P 1'
#
loop_
_entity.id
_entity.type
_entity.pdbx_description
1 polymer ?
#
loop_
_entity_poly.entity_id
_entity_poly.type
_entity_poly.pdbx_seq_one_letter_code
_entity_poly.pdbx_strand_id
1 'polypeptide(L)'
;MKTTRQHYVLILKIYLTAKKCFFLCAALLAANKFYSPLFCFWDEPDSYLSLAEVGHFITELRRTFEGGTSQILMTSHNPEAIRKFSSENTFFLDRKSHLEPTLIKRLSNLRLDGDLIETLICGDLEL
;
A
#
# COMPACT_ATOMS: atom_id res chain seq x y z
N MET A 1 -30.30 18.58 -11.04
CA MET A 1 -30.12 17.65 -9.90
C MET A 1 -28.61 17.49 -9.69
N LYS A 2 -28.01 18.21 -8.73
CA LYS A 2 -26.57 18.08 -8.44
C LYS A 2 -26.38 16.79 -7.65
N THR A 3 -25.87 15.75 -8.29
CA THR A 3 -25.47 14.52 -7.61
C THR A 3 -24.25 14.84 -6.75
N THR A 4 -24.48 15.09 -5.46
CA THR A 4 -23.42 15.23 -4.47
C THR A 4 -22.68 13.90 -4.39
N ARG A 5 -21.51 13.77 -5.03
CA ARG A 5 -20.66 12.58 -4.89
C ARG A 5 -20.15 12.54 -3.45
N GLN A 6 -20.75 11.68 -2.62
CA GLN A 6 -20.17 11.35 -1.32
C GLN A 6 -18.93 10.48 -1.58
N HIS A 7 -17.76 11.05 -1.30
CA HIS A 7 -16.51 10.29 -1.27
C HIS A 7 -16.32 9.79 0.17
N TYR A 8 -16.32 8.48 0.36
CA TYR A 8 -16.06 7.91 1.68
C TYR A 8 -14.55 7.70 1.85
N VAL A 9 -14.02 8.20 2.96
CA VAL A 9 -12.62 8.06 3.34
C VAL A 9 -12.54 7.02 4.45
N LEU A 10 -11.83 5.93 4.19
CA LEU A 10 -11.55 4.88 5.16
C LEU A 10 -10.07 4.94 5.55
N ILE A 11 -9.80 5.21 6.84
CA ILE A 11 -8.45 5.22 7.39
C ILE A 11 -8.33 4.00 8.31
N LEU A 12 -7.49 3.04 7.90
CA LEU A 12 -7.24 1.81 8.63
C LEU A 12 -5.82 1.85 9.19
N LYS A 13 -5.74 2.08 10.51
CA LYS A 13 -4.53 1.85 11.31
C LYS A 13 -4.90 0.92 12.45
N ILE A 14 -4.85 -0.39 12.17
CA ILE A 14 -5.34 -1.40 13.10
C ILE A 14 -4.29 -2.50 13.20
N TYR A 15 -3.76 -2.71 14.41
CA TYR A 15 -2.92 -3.86 14.71
C TYR A 15 -3.79 -5.12 14.77
N LEU A 16 -3.69 -5.95 13.73
CA LEU A 16 -4.59 -7.07 13.49
C LEU A 16 -3.78 -8.35 13.32
N THR A 17 -4.31 -9.47 13.81
CA THR A 17 -3.78 -10.78 13.42
C THR A 17 -4.12 -11.08 11.96
N ALA A 18 -3.39 -12.00 11.31
CA ALA A 18 -3.59 -12.39 9.91
C ALA A 18 -5.07 -12.60 9.52
N LYS A 19 -5.80 -13.38 10.34
CA LYS A 19 -7.23 -13.67 10.12
C LYS A 19 -8.10 -12.40 10.10
N LYS A 20 -7.78 -11.43 10.96
CA LYS A 20 -8.50 -10.16 11.01
C LYS A 20 -8.14 -9.27 9.81
N CYS A 21 -6.90 -9.31 9.33
CA CYS A 21 -6.51 -8.64 8.08
C CYS A 21 -7.31 -9.18 6.88
N PHE A 22 -7.44 -10.50 6.75
CA PHE A 22 -8.26 -11.10 5.70
C PHE A 22 -9.74 -10.71 5.79
N PHE A 23 -10.31 -10.73 7.00
CA PHE A 23 -11.70 -10.31 7.20
C PHE A 23 -11.90 -8.83 6.80
N LEU A 24 -11.00 -7.95 7.24
CA LEU A 24 -11.07 -6.52 6.91
C LEU A 24 -10.90 -6.28 5.42
N CYS A 25 -10.01 -7.02 4.76
CA CYS A 25 -9.84 -6.98 3.32
C CYS A 25 -11.14 -7.40 2.61
N ALA A 26 -11.74 -8.53 2.98
CA ALA A 26 -13.02 -8.96 2.41
C ALA A 26 -14.13 -7.91 2.61
N ALA A 27 -14.20 -7.29 3.79
CA ALA A 27 -15.13 -6.20 4.07
C ALA A 27 -14.86 -4.96 3.21
N LEU A 28 -13.59 -4.58 3.02
CA LEU A 28 -13.18 -3.47 2.16
C LEU A 28 -13.53 -3.74 0.69
N LEU A 29 -13.29 -4.96 0.20
CA LEU A 29 -13.63 -5.37 -1.17
C LEU A 29 -15.16 -5.30 -1.39
N ALA A 30 -15.94 -5.80 -0.44
CA ALA A 30 -17.40 -5.68 -0.47
C ALA A 30 -17.84 -4.21 -0.42
N ALA A 31 -17.24 -3.41 0.47
CA ALA A 31 -17.56 -2.00 0.57
C ALA A 31 -17.25 -1.24 -0.72
N ASN A 32 -16.10 -1.52 -1.37
CA ASN A 32 -15.76 -0.91 -2.65
C ASN A 32 -16.77 -1.29 -3.74
N LYS A 33 -17.29 -2.53 -3.72
CA LYS A 33 -18.32 -2.96 -4.67
C LYS A 33 -19.65 -2.21 -4.50
N PHE A 34 -20.09 -1.93 -3.27
CA PHE A 34 -21.42 -1.36 -3.00
C PHE A 34 -21.43 0.15 -2.77
N TYR A 35 -20.32 0.72 -2.29
CA TYR A 35 -20.21 2.12 -1.84
C TYR A 35 -19.10 2.91 -2.56
N SER A 36 -18.59 2.43 -3.70
CA SER A 36 -17.64 3.20 -4.52
C SER A 36 -18.24 4.56 -4.95
N PRO A 37 -17.44 5.64 -4.99
CA PRO A 37 -15.97 5.69 -4.81
C PRO A 37 -15.52 5.67 -3.34
N LEU A 38 -14.52 4.83 -3.04
CA LEU A 38 -13.83 4.77 -1.75
C LEU A 38 -12.38 5.24 -1.87
N PHE A 39 -11.92 6.01 -0.90
CA PHE A 39 -10.50 6.21 -0.66
C PHE A 39 -10.08 5.41 0.57
N CYS A 40 -9.14 4.47 0.41
CA CYS A 40 -8.63 3.64 1.49
C CYS A 40 -7.17 3.99 1.78
N PHE A 41 -6.88 4.39 3.02
CA PHE A 41 -5.52 4.45 3.54
C PHE A 41 -5.30 3.27 4.50
N TRP A 42 -4.34 2.40 4.21
CA TRP A 42 -4.04 1.24 5.05
C TRP A 42 -2.56 1.17 5.39
N ASP A 43 -2.26 1.37 6.67
CA ASP A 43 -0.89 1.25 7.20
C ASP A 43 -0.54 -0.23 7.43
N GLU A 44 0.46 -0.74 6.71
CA GLU A 44 1.02 -2.09 6.80
C GLU A 44 -0.01 -3.26 6.88
N PRO A 45 -0.83 -3.46 5.83
CA PRO A 45 -1.85 -4.52 5.83
C PRO A 45 -1.28 -5.95 5.81
N ASP A 46 -0.02 -6.08 5.43
CA ASP A 46 0.72 -7.32 5.20
C ASP A 46 1.61 -7.73 6.38
N SER A 47 1.76 -6.91 7.43
CA SER A 47 2.68 -7.15 8.56
C SER A 47 2.46 -8.45 9.35
N TYR A 48 1.27 -9.04 9.26
CA TYR A 48 0.93 -10.29 9.96
C TYR A 48 0.62 -11.46 9.02
N LEU A 49 0.78 -11.28 7.71
CA LEU A 49 0.52 -12.32 6.72
C LEU A 49 1.77 -13.14 6.47
N SER A 50 1.60 -14.43 6.14
CA SER A 50 2.72 -15.23 5.68
C SER A 50 3.15 -14.81 4.27
N LEU A 51 4.42 -15.06 3.92
CA LEU A 51 4.98 -14.69 2.61
C LEU A 51 4.13 -15.24 1.43
N ALA A 52 3.61 -16.47 1.58
CA ALA A 52 2.76 -17.11 0.60
C ALA A 52 1.39 -16.43 0.41
N GLU A 53 0.91 -15.71 1.43
CA GLU A 53 -0.39 -15.03 1.42
C GLU A 53 -0.29 -13.59 0.91
N VAL A 54 0.81 -12.89 1.22
CA VAL A 54 1.00 -11.46 0.90
C VAL A 54 0.81 -11.18 -0.59
N GLY A 55 1.44 -11.98 -1.46
CA GLY A 55 1.37 -11.78 -2.90
C GLY A 55 -0.07 -11.81 -3.44
N HIS A 56 -0.85 -12.82 -3.05
CA HIS A 56 -2.26 -12.94 -3.44
C HIS A 56 -3.11 -11.82 -2.84
N PHE A 57 -2.91 -11.52 -1.55
CA PHE A 57 -3.64 -10.49 -0.83
C PHE A 57 -3.48 -9.11 -1.47
N ILE A 58 -2.23 -8.70 -1.76
CA ILE A 58 -1.94 -7.40 -2.38
C ILE A 58 -2.45 -7.33 -3.82
N THR A 59 -2.32 -8.42 -4.58
CA THR A 59 -2.82 -8.48 -5.97
C THR A 59 -4.33 -8.28 -6.03
N GLU A 60 -5.08 -8.92 -5.12
CA GLU A 60 -6.54 -8.79 -5.04
C GLU A 60 -6.99 -7.38 -4.65
N LEU A 61 -6.29 -6.75 -3.69
CA LEU A 61 -6.51 -5.34 -3.35
C LEU A 61 -6.26 -4.46 -4.58
N ARG A 62 -5.10 -4.55 -5.22
CA ARG A 62 -4.77 -3.73 -6.40
C ARG A 62 -5.82 -3.84 -7.50
N ARG A 63 -6.18 -5.07 -7.88
CA ARG A 63 -7.16 -5.35 -8.93
C ARG A 63 -8.51 -4.67 -8.66
N THR A 64 -8.92 -4.64 -7.39
CA THR A 64 -10.22 -4.10 -6.99
C THR A 64 -10.25 -2.56 -7.06
N PHE A 65 -9.11 -1.89 -6.88
CA PHE A 65 -9.01 -0.43 -6.93
C PHE A 65 -8.58 0.10 -8.31
N GLU A 66 -7.91 -0.70 -9.16
CA GLU A 66 -7.45 -0.27 -10.50
C GLU A 66 -8.59 -0.04 -11.51
N GLY A 67 -9.70 -0.79 -11.41
CA GLY A 67 -10.77 -0.75 -12.41
C GLY A 67 -11.87 0.31 -12.18
N GLY A 68 -11.75 1.17 -11.17
CA GLY A 68 -12.85 2.04 -10.73
C GLY A 68 -12.45 3.46 -10.35
N THR A 69 -13.39 4.19 -9.75
CA THR A 69 -13.19 5.56 -9.21
C THR A 69 -12.62 5.58 -7.80
N SER A 70 -12.27 4.42 -7.25
CA SER A 70 -11.75 4.25 -5.90
C SER A 70 -10.23 4.30 -5.89
N GLN A 71 -9.64 4.66 -4.76
CA GLN A 71 -8.20 4.77 -4.59
C GLN A 71 -7.75 4.07 -3.32
N ILE A 72 -6.56 3.47 -3.38
CA ILE A 72 -5.91 2.86 -2.21
C ILE A 72 -4.50 3.43 -2.09
N LEU A 73 -4.14 3.80 -0.87
CA LEU A 73 -2.79 4.16 -0.45
C LEU A 73 -2.41 3.24 0.69
N MET A 74 -1.27 2.58 0.58
CA MET A 74 -0.79 1.67 1.60
C MET A 74 0.71 1.85 1.84
N THR A 75 1.13 1.52 3.05
CA THR A 75 2.54 1.42 3.44
C THR A 75 2.90 -0.04 3.60
N SER A 76 4.13 -0.41 3.27
CA SER A 76 4.65 -1.76 3.52
C SER A 76 6.18 -1.70 3.50
N HIS A 77 6.78 -2.55 4.33
CA HIS A 77 8.21 -2.86 4.32
C HIS A 77 8.48 -4.26 3.73
N ASN A 78 7.44 -4.98 3.29
CA ASN A 78 7.57 -6.34 2.79
C ASN A 78 7.97 -6.35 1.31
N PRO A 79 9.08 -7.02 0.95
CA PRO A 79 9.53 -7.13 -0.43
C PRO A 79 8.48 -7.64 -1.42
N GLU A 80 7.69 -8.64 -1.02
CA GLU A 80 6.67 -9.21 -1.89
C GLU A 80 5.57 -8.19 -2.19
N ALA A 81 5.14 -7.42 -1.20
CA ALA A 81 4.15 -6.36 -1.40
C ALA A 81 4.72 -5.27 -2.32
N ILE A 82 5.95 -4.82 -2.08
CA ILE A 82 6.63 -3.79 -2.89
C ILE A 82 6.73 -4.23 -4.36
N ARG A 83 7.14 -5.48 -4.62
CA ARG A 83 7.22 -6.03 -6.00
C ARG A 83 5.86 -6.11 -6.70
N LYS A 84 4.77 -6.15 -5.94
CA LYS A 84 3.42 -6.10 -6.52
C LYS A 84 2.97 -4.69 -6.85
N PHE A 85 3.75 -3.61 -6.71
CA PHE A 85 3.36 -2.27 -7.18
C PHE A 85 4.26 -1.77 -8.31
N SER A 86 3.72 -0.91 -9.18
CA SER A 86 4.51 -0.21 -10.19
C SER A 86 5.34 0.90 -9.56
N SER A 87 6.58 1.08 -10.02
CA SER A 87 7.48 2.14 -9.55
C SER A 87 6.92 3.55 -9.74
N GLU A 88 6.02 3.76 -10.71
CA GLU A 88 5.38 5.07 -10.93
C GLU A 88 4.37 5.44 -9.84
N ASN A 89 3.81 4.44 -9.16
CA ASN A 89 2.80 4.62 -8.12
C ASN A 89 3.35 4.35 -6.72
N THR A 90 4.66 4.11 -6.60
CA THR A 90 5.33 3.83 -5.34
C THR A 90 6.18 5.02 -4.91
N PHE A 91 6.04 5.41 -3.66
CA PHE A 91 6.89 6.41 -3.01
C PHE A 91 7.82 5.70 -2.02
N PHE A 92 9.09 6.04 -2.08
CA PHE A 92 10.10 5.68 -1.09
C PHE A 92 10.18 6.80 -0.05
N LEU A 93 10.07 6.43 1.21
CA LEU A 93 10.16 7.33 2.36
C LEU A 93 11.43 6.95 3.11
N ASP A 94 12.31 7.92 3.32
CA ASP A 94 13.57 7.72 4.00
C ASP A 94 13.82 8.82 5.04
N ARG A 95 14.57 8.49 6.09
CA ARG A 95 15.08 9.45 7.06
C ARG A 95 16.39 8.92 7.65
N LYS A 96 17.40 9.78 7.78
CA LYS A 96 18.69 9.39 8.38
C LYS A 96 18.61 9.20 9.88
N SER A 97 17.73 9.96 10.54
CA SER A 97 17.53 9.84 11.98
C SER A 97 16.13 10.30 12.39
N HIS A 98 15.79 10.10 13.67
CA HIS A 98 14.55 10.62 14.27
C HIS A 98 14.54 12.14 14.46
N LEU A 99 15.69 12.80 14.29
CA LEU A 99 15.85 14.26 14.42
C LEU A 99 15.74 14.97 13.06
N GLU A 100 15.80 14.23 11.97
CA GLU A 100 15.74 14.76 10.61
C GLU A 100 14.37 14.52 9.96
N PRO A 101 13.93 15.42 9.07
CA PRO A 101 12.64 15.26 8.38
C PRO A 101 12.67 14.04 7.45
N THR A 102 11.53 13.37 7.32
CA THR A 102 11.34 12.30 6.32
C THR A 102 11.37 12.89 4.92
N LEU A 103 12.27 12.38 4.08
CA LEU A 103 12.34 12.67 2.66
C LEU A 103 11.42 11.70 1.92
N ILE A 104 10.76 12.20 0.87
CA ILE A 104 9.83 11.41 0.05
C ILE A 104 10.26 11.55 -1.40
N LYS A 105 10.47 10.43 -2.07
CA LYS A 105 10.79 10.40 -3.50
C LYS A 105 9.99 9.31 -4.20
N ARG A 106 9.53 9.58 -5.41
CA ARG A 106 8.91 8.54 -6.25
C ARG A 106 9.97 7.53 -6.65
N LEU A 107 9.61 6.25 -6.62
CA LEU A 107 10.52 5.16 -6.91
C LEU A 107 11.02 5.21 -8.37
N SER A 108 10.19 5.61 -9.33
CA SER A 108 10.62 5.82 -10.72
C SER A 108 11.66 6.94 -10.91
N ASN A 109 11.80 7.86 -9.95
CA ASN A 109 12.81 8.92 -9.97
C ASN A 109 14.11 8.54 -9.25
N LEU A 110 14.18 7.35 -8.66
CA LEU A 110 15.39 6.82 -8.05
C LEU A 110 16.26 6.16 -9.12
N ARG A 111 17.55 6.46 -9.08
CA ARG A 111 18.54 5.69 -9.84
C ARG A 111 18.84 4.45 -9.02
N LEU A 112 18.41 3.29 -9.52
CA LEU A 112 18.65 2.01 -8.89
C LEU A 112 19.76 1.30 -9.65
N ASP A 113 20.90 1.10 -9.00
CA ASP A 113 21.98 0.27 -9.51
C ASP A 113 21.78 -1.16 -8.99
N GLY A 114 20.82 -1.91 -9.57
CA GLY A 114 20.54 -3.32 -9.22
C GLY A 114 19.09 -3.63 -8.88
N ASP A 115 18.86 -4.73 -8.14
CA ASP A 115 17.53 -5.12 -7.68
C ASP A 115 17.10 -4.28 -6.47
N LEU A 116 15.95 -3.61 -6.60
CA LEU A 116 15.39 -2.74 -5.56
C LEU A 116 15.31 -3.39 -4.18
N ILE A 117 14.89 -4.65 -4.12
CA ILE A 117 14.68 -5.32 -2.84
C ILE A 117 16.02 -5.62 -2.19
N GLU A 118 17.01 -6.05 -2.97
CA GLU A 118 18.37 -6.25 -2.48
C GLU A 118 18.93 -4.96 -1.89
N THR A 119 18.85 -3.84 -2.62
CA THR A 119 19.29 -2.52 -2.15
C THR A 119 18.54 -2.09 -0.87
N LEU A 120 17.23 -2.34 -0.78
CA LEU A 120 16.43 -2.04 0.41
C LEU A 120 16.82 -2.89 1.63
N ILE A 121 17.09 -4.19 1.44
CA ILE A 121 17.50 -5.10 2.52
C ILE A 121 18.90 -4.76 3.01
N CYS A 122 19.81 -4.41 2.10
CA CYS A 122 21.18 -4.00 2.44
C CYS A 122 21.24 -2.60 3.08
N GLY A 123 20.19 -1.79 2.94
CA GLY A 123 20.17 -0.41 3.42
C GLY A 123 20.97 0.56 2.55
N ASP A 124 21.27 0.16 1.31
CA ASP A 124 22.10 0.93 0.37
C ASP A 124 21.29 2.01 -0.38
N LEU A 125 19.98 2.11 -0.09
CA LEU A 125 19.07 3.09 -0.70
C LEU A 125 18.87 4.27 0.25
N GLU A 126 19.57 5.38 0.00
CA GLU A 126 19.47 6.61 0.80
C GLU A 126 18.97 7.81 -0.03
N LEU A 127 18.20 8.71 0.60
CA LEU A 127 17.75 9.99 0.02
C LEU A 127 18.58 11.20 0.44
#